data_AF-A0A353J8I1-F1
#
_entry.id   AF-A0A353J8I1-F1
#
_cell.length_a   1.000
_cell.length_b   1.000
_cell.length_c   1.000
_cell.angle_alpha   90.00
_cell.angle_beta   90.00
_cell.angle_gamma   90.00
#
_symmetry.space_group_name_H-M   'P 1'
#
loop_
_entity.id
_entity.type
_entity.pdbx_description
1 polymer ?
#
loop_
_entity_poly.entity_id
_entity_poly.type
_entity_poly.pdbx_seq_one_letter_code
_entity_poly.pdbx_strand_id
1 'polypeptide(L)'
;MEEKIVLNCKEINFEFLFLGSINPKIDEDSGTILSVEINNKNYCFFNVSFPQKEGIYLWTLNNEIEYIGNSINIYKQFNIGFGHISKRNCENDGQSTNCRINNAVYLEFLNNNRFHIYFCEIEKSKKWKKLLLDQHSTKYNKKRG
;
A
#
# COMPACT_ATOMS: atom_id res chain seq x y z
N MET A 1 -2.74 -19.81 12.62
CA MET A 1 -1.38 -19.69 12.06
C MET A 1 -1.31 -18.32 11.42
N GLU A 2 -0.52 -17.41 11.98
CA GLU A 2 -0.37 -16.06 11.44
C GLU A 2 0.33 -16.15 10.08
N GLU A 3 -0.31 -15.61 9.04
CA GLU A 3 0.28 -15.56 7.71
C GLU A 3 1.47 -14.59 7.74
N LYS A 4 2.66 -15.08 7.38
CA LYS A 4 3.91 -14.31 7.46
C LYS A 4 4.74 -14.46 6.19
N ILE A 5 5.45 -13.40 5.84
CA ILE A 5 6.45 -13.38 4.76
C ILE A 5 7.81 -13.13 5.39
N VAL A 6 8.80 -13.95 5.04
CA VAL A 6 10.19 -13.75 5.48
C VAL A 6 11.02 -13.35 4.27
N LEU A 7 11.65 -12.17 4.33
CA LEU A 7 12.60 -11.71 3.32
C LEU A 7 13.99 -11.66 3.94
N ASN A 8 14.93 -12.39 3.33
CA ASN A 8 16.30 -12.46 3.81
C ASN A 8 17.16 -11.47 3.03
N CYS A 9 17.79 -10.54 3.75
CA CYS A 9 18.80 -9.64 3.20
C CYS A 9 20.17 -9.99 3.81
N LYS A 10 21.25 -9.54 3.16
CA LYS A 10 22.64 -9.83 3.61
C LYS A 10 22.92 -9.48 5.08
N GLU A 11 22.17 -8.52 5.64
CA GLU A 11 22.40 -7.97 6.99
C GLU A 11 21.37 -8.43 8.02
N ILE A 12 20.16 -8.87 7.60
CA ILE A 12 19.04 -9.12 8.51
C ILE A 12 17.93 -9.93 7.81
N ASN A 13 17.20 -10.72 8.60
CA ASN A 13 15.97 -11.38 8.18
C ASN A 13 14.77 -10.51 8.59
N PHE A 14 13.95 -10.14 7.62
CA PHE A 14 12.71 -9.40 7.86
C PHE A 14 11.56 -10.38 7.99
N GLU A 15 10.91 -10.40 9.15
CA GLU A 15 9.64 -11.08 9.33
C GLU A 15 8.50 -10.08 9.21
N PHE A 16 7.67 -10.26 8.18
CA PHE A 16 6.48 -9.45 7.95
C PHE A 16 5.23 -10.21 8.37
N LEU A 17 4.45 -9.59 9.25
CA LEU A 17 3.18 -10.14 9.74
C LEU A 17 2.03 -9.60 8.90
N PHE A 18 1.07 -10.47 8.55
CA PHE A 18 -0.15 -10.06 7.88
C PHE A 18 -0.97 -9.11 8.77
N LEU A 19 -1.32 -7.94 8.24
CA LEU A 19 -2.16 -6.95 8.92
C LEU A 19 -3.61 -6.95 8.42
N GLY A 20 -3.87 -7.43 7.20
CA GLY A 20 -5.20 -7.42 6.61
C GLY A 20 -5.21 -7.12 5.12
N SER A 21 -6.40 -7.21 4.54
CA SER A 21 -6.65 -6.92 3.13
C SER A 21 -7.27 -5.52 2.96
N ILE A 22 -6.92 -4.83 1.88
CA ILE A 22 -7.51 -3.52 1.54
C ILE A 22 -8.81 -3.73 0.76
N ASN A 23 -9.87 -3.08 1.22
CA ASN A 23 -11.18 -3.09 0.58
C ASN A 23 -11.69 -1.66 0.43
N PRO A 24 -12.12 -1.25 -0.78
CA PRO A 24 -12.91 -0.04 -0.95
C PRO A 24 -14.15 -0.05 -0.05
N LYS A 25 -14.53 1.12 0.44
CA LYS A 25 -15.84 1.32 1.05
C LYS A 25 -16.92 1.17 -0.01
N ILE A 26 -17.99 0.50 0.37
CA ILE A 26 -19.16 0.26 -0.47
C ILE A 26 -20.33 0.99 0.17
N ASP A 27 -21.11 1.66 -0.66
CA ASP A 27 -22.40 2.22 -0.27
C ASP A 27 -23.38 1.07 -0.02
N GLU A 28 -23.90 0.95 1.19
CA GLU A 28 -24.69 -0.22 1.60
C GLU A 28 -26.03 -0.31 0.86
N ASP A 29 -26.61 0.81 0.44
CA ASP A 29 -27.89 0.86 -0.24
C ASP A 29 -27.77 0.48 -1.72
N SER A 30 -26.77 1.05 -2.41
CA SER A 30 -26.59 0.86 -3.86
C SER A 30 -25.63 -0.27 -4.22
N GLY A 31 -24.82 -0.75 -3.27
CA GLY A 31 -23.73 -1.69 -3.52
C GLY A 31 -22.59 -1.11 -4.35
N THR A 32 -22.57 0.21 -4.57
CA THR A 32 -21.55 0.86 -5.39
C THR A 32 -20.31 1.22 -4.59
N ILE A 33 -19.14 1.25 -5.23
CA ILE A 33 -17.89 1.66 -4.58
C ILE A 33 -17.95 3.17 -4.33
N LEU A 34 -17.68 3.58 -3.09
CA LEU A 34 -17.46 4.99 -2.78
C LEU A 34 -16.12 5.42 -3.40
N SER A 35 -16.18 6.32 -4.37
CA SER A 35 -15.01 6.83 -5.09
C SER A 35 -15.13 8.30 -5.49
N VAL A 36 -13.99 8.90 -5.82
CA VAL A 36 -13.90 10.21 -6.46
C VAL A 36 -13.19 10.08 -7.81
N GLU A 37 -13.66 10.82 -8.81
CA GLU A 37 -12.99 10.92 -10.10
C GLU A 37 -12.10 12.18 -10.14
N ILE A 38 -10.82 12.01 -10.47
CA ILE A 38 -9.86 13.10 -10.66
C ILE A 38 -9.04 12.81 -11.91
N ASN A 39 -9.05 13.74 -12.88
CA ASN A 39 -8.31 13.62 -14.15
C ASN A 39 -8.61 12.30 -14.88
N ASN A 40 -9.90 11.97 -15.05
CA ASN A 40 -10.42 10.76 -15.71
C ASN A 40 -9.94 9.44 -15.08
N LYS A 41 -9.64 9.45 -13.78
CA LYS A 41 -9.29 8.25 -13.00
C LYS A 41 -10.11 8.21 -11.73
N ASN A 42 -10.56 7.02 -11.38
CA ASN A 42 -11.29 6.77 -10.14
C ASN A 42 -10.35 6.39 -9.00
N TYR A 43 -10.67 6.92 -7.82
CA TYR A 43 -9.96 6.70 -6.57
C TYR A 43 -10.97 6.29 -5.51
N CYS A 44 -10.77 5.13 -4.88
CA CYS A 44 -11.67 4.63 -3.85
C CYS A 44 -11.38 5.27 -2.48
N PHE A 45 -12.34 5.18 -1.57
CA PHE A 45 -12.10 5.41 -0.15
C PHE A 45 -11.89 4.07 0.57
N PHE A 46 -10.93 3.99 1.48
CA PHE A 46 -10.77 2.85 2.37
C PHE A 46 -10.15 3.26 3.70
N ASN A 47 -10.39 2.47 4.73
CA ASN A 47 -9.77 2.64 6.04
C ASN A 47 -9.27 1.29 6.55
N VAL A 48 -8.22 1.33 7.36
CA VAL A 48 -7.59 0.16 7.97
C VAL A 48 -7.31 0.37 9.44
N SER A 49 -7.39 -0.71 10.23
CA SER A 49 -7.08 -0.72 11.66
C SER A 49 -5.65 -1.19 11.92
N PHE A 50 -4.68 -0.49 11.35
CA PHE A 50 -3.25 -0.80 11.47
C PHE A 50 -2.60 -0.14 12.71
N PRO A 51 -1.47 -0.67 13.21
CA PRO A 51 -0.76 -0.06 14.32
C PRO A 51 -0.18 1.32 13.98
N GLN A 52 0.11 2.13 15.00
CA GLN A 52 0.75 3.43 14.84
C GLN A 52 2.27 3.32 15.01
N LYS A 53 2.93 2.58 14.12
CA LYS A 53 4.36 2.24 14.25
C LYS A 53 5.18 2.61 13.00
N GLU A 54 6.48 2.79 13.19
CA GLU A 54 7.46 2.88 12.11
C GLU A 54 7.80 1.47 11.58
N GLY A 55 7.98 1.34 10.26
CA GLY A 55 8.48 0.11 9.68
C GLY A 55 8.38 0.07 8.17
N ILE A 56 8.50 -1.15 7.65
CA ILE A 56 8.38 -1.49 6.23
C ILE A 56 7.10 -2.28 6.05
N TYR A 57 6.39 -2.01 4.94
CA TYR A 57 5.21 -2.78 4.57
C TYR A 57 5.28 -3.28 3.14
N LEU A 58 4.70 -4.44 2.93
CA LEU A 58 4.52 -5.07 1.63
C LEU A 58 3.05 -4.97 1.23
N TRP A 59 2.80 -4.65 -0.03
CA TRP A 59 1.53 -4.90 -0.67
C TRP A 59 1.72 -6.12 -1.53
N THR A 60 0.82 -7.08 -1.38
CA THR A 60 0.87 -8.31 -2.15
C THR A 60 -0.45 -8.56 -2.87
N LEU A 61 -0.36 -9.17 -4.04
CA LEU A 61 -1.49 -9.61 -4.84
C LEU A 61 -1.17 -11.00 -5.34
N ASN A 62 -2.10 -11.96 -5.21
CA ASN A 62 -1.87 -13.35 -5.63
C ASN A 62 -0.54 -13.94 -5.11
N ASN A 63 -0.18 -13.62 -3.86
CA ASN A 63 1.06 -14.01 -3.19
C ASN A 63 2.36 -13.45 -3.77
N GLU A 64 2.29 -12.48 -4.68
CA GLU A 64 3.45 -11.76 -5.22
C GLU A 64 3.60 -10.38 -4.58
N ILE A 65 4.85 -9.91 -4.41
CA ILE A 65 5.14 -8.60 -3.83
C ILE A 65 5.02 -7.52 -4.91
N GLU A 66 4.00 -6.69 -4.77
CA GLU A 66 3.60 -5.71 -5.77
C GLU A 66 4.12 -4.31 -5.45
N TYR A 67 4.28 -4.00 -4.15
CA TYR A 67 4.83 -2.73 -3.67
C TYR A 67 5.55 -2.92 -2.34
N ILE A 68 6.71 -2.28 -2.20
CA ILE A 68 7.43 -2.17 -0.93
C ILE A 68 7.45 -0.70 -0.52
N GLY A 69 6.89 -0.42 0.66
CA GLY A 69 6.84 0.91 1.24
C GLY A 69 7.45 0.96 2.63
N ASN A 70 7.66 2.17 3.12
CA ASN A 70 8.09 2.41 4.50
C ASN A 70 7.30 3.59 5.05
N SER A 71 7.13 3.65 6.37
CA SER A 71 6.44 4.76 7.03
C SER A 71 6.95 4.91 8.45
N ILE A 72 6.94 6.15 8.96
CA ILE A 72 7.12 6.46 10.40
C ILE A 72 5.84 6.20 11.22
N ASN A 73 4.70 6.09 10.54
CA ASN A 73 3.40 5.77 11.13
C ASN A 73 2.53 5.11 10.05
N ILE A 74 2.44 3.77 10.08
CA ILE A 74 1.72 3.03 9.04
C ILE A 74 0.21 3.35 9.01
N TYR A 75 -0.43 3.52 10.18
CA TYR A 75 -1.82 3.95 10.27
C TYR A 75 -2.09 5.25 9.48
N LYS A 76 -1.28 6.30 9.70
CA LYS A 76 -1.43 7.58 8.99
C LYS A 76 -1.15 7.44 7.50
N GLN A 77 -0.10 6.69 7.12
CA GLN A 77 0.24 6.48 5.70
C GLN A 77 -0.91 5.83 4.92
N PHE A 78 -1.59 4.85 5.51
CA PHE A 78 -2.73 4.20 4.86
C PHE A 78 -3.99 5.04 4.93
N ASN A 79 -4.40 5.54 6.10
CA ASN A 79 -5.71 6.20 6.24
C ASN A 79 -5.74 7.65 5.74
N ILE A 80 -4.63 8.39 5.86
CA ILE A 80 -4.54 9.81 5.43
C ILE A 80 -3.87 9.90 4.05
N GLY A 81 -2.97 8.96 3.73
CA GLY A 81 -2.28 8.92 2.45
C GLY A 81 -3.08 8.15 1.39
N PHE A 82 -3.09 6.83 1.49
CA PHE A 82 -3.62 5.97 0.43
C PHE A 82 -5.15 5.87 0.41
N GLY A 83 -5.82 5.91 1.56
CA GLY A 83 -7.25 5.62 1.72
C GLY A 83 -8.16 6.81 1.43
N HIS A 84 -7.60 8.00 1.21
CA HIS A 84 -8.35 9.22 0.97
C HIS A 84 -7.60 10.13 -0.01
N ILE A 85 -8.01 10.11 -1.28
CA ILE A 85 -7.38 10.91 -2.33
C ILE A 85 -8.17 12.19 -2.56
N SER A 86 -7.43 13.30 -2.65
CA SER A 86 -7.94 14.61 -3.05
C SER A 86 -7.24 15.07 -4.33
N LYS A 87 -7.82 16.05 -5.04
CA LYS A 87 -7.25 16.62 -6.26
C LYS A 87 -5.79 17.07 -6.07
N ARG A 88 -5.49 17.72 -4.95
CA ARG A 88 -4.14 18.18 -4.57
C ARG A 88 -3.11 17.05 -4.50
N ASN A 89 -3.52 15.82 -4.18
CA ASN A 89 -2.58 14.69 -4.17
C ASN A 89 -2.08 14.36 -5.58
N CYS A 90 -2.87 14.64 -6.62
CA CYS A 90 -2.63 14.20 -7.99
C CYS A 90 -2.20 15.32 -8.94
N GLU A 91 -2.09 16.56 -8.47
CA GLU A 91 -1.55 17.71 -9.21
C GLU A 91 -0.01 17.74 -9.19
N ASN A 92 0.59 18.63 -9.99
CA ASN A 92 2.04 18.81 -10.03
C ASN A 92 2.57 19.17 -8.63
N ASP A 93 3.67 18.55 -8.21
CA ASP A 93 4.25 18.57 -6.85
C ASP A 93 3.43 17.85 -5.75
N GLY A 94 2.35 17.15 -6.12
CA GLY A 94 1.56 16.31 -5.23
C GLY A 94 2.23 14.98 -4.85
N GLN A 95 1.58 14.24 -3.95
CA GLN A 95 2.00 12.89 -3.54
C GLN A 95 1.55 11.85 -4.57
N SER A 96 2.17 11.86 -5.76
CA SER A 96 1.79 11.00 -6.90
C SER A 96 1.78 9.50 -6.58
N THR A 97 2.55 9.05 -5.57
CA THR A 97 2.49 7.67 -5.08
C THR A 97 1.13 7.34 -4.46
N ASN A 98 0.52 8.28 -3.73
CA ASN A 98 -0.78 8.04 -3.10
C ASN A 98 -1.86 7.81 -4.15
N CYS A 99 -1.93 8.68 -5.16
CA CYS A 99 -2.88 8.53 -6.28
C CYS A 99 -2.65 7.21 -7.01
N ARG A 100 -1.40 6.88 -7.33
CA ARG A 100 -1.07 5.65 -8.06
C ARG A 100 -1.44 4.38 -7.30
N ILE A 101 -1.15 4.32 -6.00
CA ILE A 101 -1.47 3.16 -5.16
C ILE A 101 -2.98 3.05 -4.95
N ASN A 102 -3.68 4.15 -4.67
CA ASN A 102 -5.14 4.10 -4.51
C ASN A 102 -5.87 3.69 -5.80
N ASN A 103 -5.47 4.25 -6.95
CA ASN A 103 -6.06 3.86 -8.23
C ASN A 103 -5.79 2.38 -8.54
N ALA A 104 -4.63 1.85 -8.15
CA ALA A 104 -4.37 0.41 -8.23
C ALA A 104 -5.34 -0.39 -7.36
N VAL A 105 -5.62 0.02 -6.12
CA VAL A 105 -6.64 -0.61 -5.27
C VAL A 105 -8.00 -0.65 -5.97
N TYR A 106 -8.43 0.48 -6.53
CA TYR A 106 -9.71 0.58 -7.22
C TYR A 106 -9.79 -0.40 -8.40
N LEU A 107 -8.78 -0.40 -9.28
CA LEU A 107 -8.77 -1.24 -10.48
C LEU A 107 -8.67 -2.73 -10.14
N GLU A 108 -7.81 -3.10 -9.19
CA GLU A 108 -7.67 -4.50 -8.77
C GLU A 108 -8.96 -5.00 -8.10
N PHE A 109 -9.63 -4.17 -7.32
CA PHE A 109 -10.92 -4.54 -6.71
C PHE A 109 -12.01 -4.80 -7.76
N LEU A 110 -12.07 -4.00 -8.83
CA LEU A 110 -12.97 -4.26 -9.96
C LEU A 110 -12.67 -5.58 -10.68
N ASN A 111 -11.42 -6.05 -10.62
CA ASN A 111 -11.00 -7.34 -11.15
C ASN A 111 -11.16 -8.49 -10.14
N ASN A 112 -11.90 -8.28 -9.04
CA ASN A 112 -12.07 -9.23 -7.93
C ASN A 112 -10.77 -9.58 -7.18
N ASN A 113 -9.73 -8.76 -7.32
CA ASN A 113 -8.47 -8.91 -6.59
C ASN A 113 -8.45 -8.01 -5.35
N ARG A 114 -7.66 -8.38 -4.33
CA ARG A 114 -7.48 -7.59 -3.11
C ARG A 114 -6.01 -7.55 -2.73
N PHE A 115 -5.53 -6.38 -2.36
CA PHE A 115 -4.20 -6.25 -1.81
C PHE A 115 -4.15 -6.77 -0.37
N HIS A 116 -3.17 -7.62 -0.08
CA HIS A 116 -2.84 -8.07 1.27
C HIS A 116 -1.64 -7.29 1.78
N ILE A 117 -1.77 -6.77 3.00
CA ILE A 117 -0.74 -5.94 3.63
C ILE A 117 0.00 -6.74 4.67
N TYR A 118 1.32 -6.71 4.56
CA TYR A 118 2.23 -7.27 5.55
C TYR A 118 3.13 -6.18 6.12
N PHE A 119 3.52 -6.29 7.39
CA PHE A 119 4.30 -5.26 8.08
C PHE A 119 5.42 -5.84 8.94
N CYS A 120 6.57 -5.18 8.89
CA CYS A 120 7.72 -5.43 9.74
C CYS A 120 8.06 -4.12 10.46
N GLU A 121 7.88 -4.09 11.78
CA GLU A 121 8.27 -2.97 12.63
C GLU A 121 9.79 -2.87 12.68
N ILE A 122 10.34 -1.76 12.22
CA ILE A 122 11.78 -1.54 12.23
C ILE A 122 12.11 -0.05 12.11
N GLU A 123 13.05 0.42 12.92
CA GLU A 123 13.56 1.78 12.83
C GLU A 123 14.43 1.99 11.58
N LYS A 124 14.62 3.26 11.19
CA LYS A 124 15.43 3.64 10.02
C LYS A 124 14.94 2.94 8.74
N SER A 125 13.62 2.74 8.66
CA SER A 125 12.92 1.95 7.65
C SER A 125 13.25 2.33 6.19
N LYS A 126 13.68 3.58 5.95
CA LYS A 126 14.15 4.05 4.63
C LYS A 126 15.36 3.29 4.10
N LYS A 127 16.36 2.99 4.95
CA LYS A 127 17.57 2.24 4.55
C LYS A 127 17.15 0.86 4.06
N TRP A 128 16.33 0.19 4.85
CA TRP A 128 15.91 -1.18 4.62
C TRP A 128 14.99 -1.35 3.41
N LYS A 129 14.05 -0.40 3.20
CA LYS A 129 13.26 -0.36 1.97
C LYS A 129 14.12 -0.33 0.72
N LYS A 130 15.21 0.46 0.72
CA LYS A 130 16.12 0.54 -0.42
C LYS A 130 16.75 -0.83 -0.70
N LEU A 131 17.29 -1.48 0.34
CA LEU A 131 17.91 -2.80 0.22
C LEU A 131 16.93 -3.85 -0.33
N LEU A 132 15.69 -3.86 0.16
CA LEU A 132 14.65 -4.78 -0.34
C LEU A 132 14.28 -4.51 -1.80
N LEU A 133 14.18 -3.25 -2.21
CA LEU A 133 13.90 -2.90 -3.61
C LEU A 133 15.05 -3.25 -4.57
N ASP A 134 16.29 -3.30 -4.08
CA ASP A 134 17.43 -3.74 -4.89
C ASP A 134 17.40 -5.26 -5.14
N GLN A 135 16.66 -6.03 -4.33
CA GLN A 135 16.61 -7.50 -4.38
C GLN A 135 15.29 -8.06 -4.93
N HIS A 136 14.23 -7.25 -4.94
CA HIS A 136 12.89 -7.68 -5.33
C HIS A 136 12.33 -6.77 -6.42
N SER A 137 11.82 -7.39 -7.48
CA SER A 137 11.04 -6.67 -8.49
C SER A 137 9.63 -6.42 -7.96
N THR A 138 9.10 -5.23 -8.24
CA THR A 138 7.76 -4.82 -7.83
C THR A 138 7.11 -4.05 -8.98
N LYS A 139 5.84 -4.30 -9.27
CA LYS A 139 5.09 -3.59 -10.32
C LYS A 139 4.86 -2.11 -9.98
N TYR A 140 4.61 -1.83 -8.70
CA TYR A 140 4.17 -0.51 -8.23
C TYR A 140 5.25 0.29 -7.49
N ASN A 141 6.53 -0.08 -7.49
CA ASN A 141 7.58 0.92 -7.20
C ASN A 141 8.08 1.52 -8.53
N LYS A 142 8.08 2.85 -8.65
CA LYS A 142 8.72 3.49 -9.80
C LYS A 142 10.21 3.14 -9.79
N LYS A 143 10.69 2.50 -10.85
CA LYS A 143 12.13 2.42 -11.11
C LYS A 143 12.60 3.83 -11.48
N ARG A 144 13.64 4.33 -10.82
CA ARG A 144 14.35 5.50 -11.34
C ARG A 144 15.06 5.03 -12.60
N GLY A 145 14.68 5.62 -13.74
CA GLY A 145 15.49 5.55 -14.96
C GLY A 145 16.78 6.33 -14.80
#